data_AF-A0A6P6CN34-F1
#
_entry.id   AF-A0A6P6CN34-F1
#
_cell.length_a   1.000
_cell.length_b   1.000
_cell.length_c   1.000
_cell.angle_alpha   90.00
_cell.angle_beta   90.00
_cell.angle_gamma   90.00
#
_symmetry.space_group_name_H-M   'P 1'
#
loop_
_entity.id
_entity.type
_entity.pdbx_description
1 polymer ?
#
loop_
_entity_poly.entity_id
_entity_poly.type
_entity_poly.pdbx_seq_one_letter_code
_entity_poly.pdbx_strand_id
1 'polypeptide(L)'
;PRHCVPLSLPQFLLIFRKAAAGELQEDSGLHVLARLSEIDVSTEGVKGAKSFFEAKVQAISVSSRFEEEIKAEQEERKKQAEEMKQRKAAFKELQSTFK
;
A
#
# COMPACT_ATOMS: atom_id res chain seq x y z
N PRO A 1 -0.39 45.07 -25.96
CA PRO A 1 -0.77 44.26 -24.78
C PRO A 1 -0.48 42.76 -25.01
N ARG A 2 0.55 42.20 -24.36
CA ARG A 2 0.77 40.75 -24.38
C ARG A 2 -0.23 40.11 -23.43
N HIS A 3 -1.23 39.41 -23.97
CA HIS A 3 -2.15 38.60 -23.18
C HIS A 3 -1.38 37.37 -22.68
N CYS A 4 -0.85 37.41 -21.46
CA CYS A 4 -0.43 36.19 -20.76
C CYS A 4 -1.69 35.49 -20.26
N VAL A 5 -2.14 34.47 -20.98
CA VAL A 5 -3.23 33.60 -20.53
C VAL A 5 -2.65 32.66 -19.46
N PRO A 6 -3.21 32.64 -18.24
CA PRO A 6 -2.80 31.66 -17.23
C PRO A 6 -3.11 30.25 -17.73
N LEU A 7 -2.11 29.36 -17.66
CA LEU A 7 -2.26 27.97 -18.06
C LEU A 7 -2.89 27.18 -16.91
N SER A 8 -3.97 26.45 -17.19
CA SER A 8 -4.46 25.44 -16.27
C SER A 8 -3.47 24.26 -16.18
N LEU A 9 -3.48 23.51 -15.07
CA LEU A 9 -2.58 22.36 -14.88
C LEU A 9 -2.61 21.35 -16.06
N PRO A 10 -3.76 20.99 -16.65
CA PRO A 10 -3.79 20.12 -17.83
C PRO A 10 -3.11 20.73 -19.06
N GLN A 11 -3.27 22.04 -19.28
CA GLN A 11 -2.61 22.74 -20.39
C GLN A 11 -1.11 22.86 -20.17
N PHE A 12 -0.68 23.07 -18.92
CA PHE A 12 0.73 23.06 -18.55
C PHE A 12 1.37 21.69 -18.84
N LEU A 13 0.75 20.59 -18.41
CA LEU A 13 1.24 19.23 -18.66
C LEU A 13 1.22 18.85 -20.16
N LEU A 14 0.31 19.41 -20.94
CA LEU A 14 0.25 19.18 -22.39
C LEU A 14 1.50 19.67 -23.11
N ILE A 15 2.16 20.72 -22.60
CA ILE A 15 3.42 21.24 -23.17
C ILE A 15 4.51 20.15 -23.11
N PHE A 16 4.67 19.52 -21.95
CA PHE A 16 5.66 18.44 -21.75
C PHE A 16 5.33 17.20 -22.57
N ARG A 17 4.05 16.84 -22.67
CA ARG A 17 3.61 15.73 -23.53
C ARG A 17 3.96 15.98 -25.00
N LYS A 18 3.71 17.19 -25.50
CA LYS A 18 4.04 17.58 -26.88
C LYS A 18 5.54 17.67 -27.11
N ALA A 19 6.30 18.13 -26.11
CA ALA A 19 7.75 18.13 -26.16
C ALA A 19 8.30 16.69 -26.28
N ALA A 20 7.81 15.76 -25.44
CA ALA A 20 8.20 14.35 -25.47
C ALA A 20 7.80 13.63 -26.77
N ALA A 21 6.69 14.04 -27.38
CA ALA A 21 6.23 13.53 -28.68
C ALA A 21 6.97 14.16 -29.88
N GLY A 22 7.87 15.14 -29.67
CA GLY A 22 8.55 15.86 -30.74
C GLY A 22 7.63 16.77 -31.57
N GLU A 23 6.45 17.11 -31.03
CA GLU A 23 5.42 17.90 -31.73
C GLU A 23 5.62 19.42 -31.56
N LEU A 24 6.61 19.85 -30.76
CA LEU A 24 6.93 21.26 -30.59
C LEU A 24 8.01 21.67 -31.59
N GLN A 25 7.82 22.83 -32.23
CA GLN A 25 8.83 23.43 -33.09
C GLN A 25 10.14 23.62 -32.31
N GLU A 26 11.24 23.19 -32.91
CA GLU A 26 12.59 23.37 -32.36
C GLU A 26 12.86 24.87 -32.10
N ASP A 27 13.51 25.15 -30.96
CA ASP A 27 13.80 26.50 -30.47
C ASP A 27 12.60 27.43 -30.22
N SER A 28 11.37 26.90 -30.24
CA SER A 28 10.21 27.64 -29.76
C SER A 28 10.28 27.89 -28.24
N GLY A 29 9.67 28.96 -27.75
CA GLY A 29 9.68 29.29 -26.31
C GLY A 29 9.11 28.19 -25.42
N LEU A 30 8.17 27.37 -25.93
CA LEU A 30 7.63 26.20 -25.23
C LEU A 30 8.58 25.00 -25.25
N HIS A 31 9.32 24.81 -26.36
CA HIS A 31 10.36 23.79 -26.45
C HIS A 31 11.52 24.10 -25.50
N VAL A 32 11.95 25.38 -25.46
CA VAL A 32 12.95 25.86 -24.50
C VAL A 32 12.45 25.74 -23.07
N LEU A 33 11.19 26.09 -22.79
CA LEU A 33 10.60 25.91 -21.46
C LEU A 33 10.64 24.44 -21.03
N ALA A 34 10.20 23.51 -21.89
CA ALA A 34 10.21 22.08 -21.60
C ALA A 34 11.64 21.53 -21.38
N ARG A 35 12.64 22.02 -22.13
CA ARG A 35 14.05 21.67 -21.94
C ARG A 35 14.69 22.27 -20.69
N LEU A 36 14.36 23.50 -20.32
CA LEU A 36 14.91 24.16 -19.12
C LEU A 36 14.26 23.66 -17.83
N SER A 37 13.03 23.16 -17.93
CA SER A 37 12.29 22.54 -16.83
C SER A 37 12.36 21.01 -16.90
N GLU A 38 13.48 20.46 -17.37
CA GLU A 38 13.78 19.02 -17.46
C GLU A 38 13.72 18.38 -16.07
N ILE A 39 12.49 18.19 -15.61
CA ILE A 39 12.09 17.42 -14.46
C ILE A 39 11.53 16.16 -15.08
N ASP A 40 12.23 15.06 -14.87
CA ASP A 40 11.76 13.75 -15.28
C ASP A 40 10.51 13.39 -14.45
N VAL A 41 9.34 13.67 -15.03
CA VAL A 41 8.03 13.40 -14.41
C VAL A 41 7.80 11.92 -14.16
N SER A 42 8.51 11.03 -14.87
CA SER A 42 8.41 9.58 -14.68
C SER A 42 9.09 9.12 -13.38
N THR A 43 10.13 9.83 -12.94
CA THR A 43 10.82 9.54 -11.68
C THR A 43 10.33 10.42 -10.55
N GLU A 44 10.13 11.72 -10.77
CA GLU A 44 9.72 12.66 -9.73
C GLU A 44 8.20 12.63 -9.46
N GLY A 45 7.36 12.38 -10.47
CA GLY A 45 5.90 12.31 -10.32
C GLY A 45 5.40 11.03 -9.63
N VAL A 46 6.18 9.94 -9.68
CA VAL A 46 5.76 8.61 -9.22
C VAL A 46 6.31 8.26 -7.84
N LYS A 47 7.34 8.98 -7.36
CA LYS A 47 7.90 8.80 -6.00
C LYS A 47 6.84 8.92 -4.90
N GLY A 48 5.99 9.94 -4.97
CA GLY A 48 4.91 10.14 -3.98
C GLY A 48 3.86 9.03 -4.02
N ALA A 49 3.49 8.57 -5.21
CA ALA A 49 2.51 7.51 -5.39
C ALA A 49 3.05 6.16 -4.87
N LYS A 50 4.30 5.82 -5.21
CA LYS A 50 4.95 4.57 -4.78
C LYS A 50 4.94 4.43 -3.25
N SER A 51 5.41 5.44 -2.52
CA SER A 51 5.44 5.42 -1.06
C SER A 51 4.03 5.33 -0.44
N PHE A 52 3.03 5.97 -1.05
CA PHE A 52 1.65 5.91 -0.59
C PHE A 52 1.05 4.50 -0.70
N PHE A 53 1.26 3.82 -1.84
CA PHE A 53 0.77 2.46 -2.03
C PHE A 53 1.56 1.44 -1.21
N GLU A 54 2.88 1.57 -1.11
CA GLU A 54 3.71 0.70 -0.26
C GLU A 54 3.30 0.79 1.21
N ALA A 55 3.10 2.00 1.76
CA ALA A 55 2.64 2.18 3.13
C ALA A 55 1.25 1.54 3.35
N LYS A 56 0.33 1.66 2.38
CA LYS A 56 -1.00 1.07 2.47
C LYS A 56 -0.96 -0.47 2.43
N VAL A 57 -0.13 -1.05 1.57
CA VAL A 57 0.07 -2.51 1.50
C VAL A 57 0.71 -3.02 2.80
N GLN A 58 1.69 -2.31 3.34
CA GLN A 58 2.31 -2.66 4.62
C GLN A 58 1.29 -2.61 5.77
N ALA A 59 0.49 -1.55 5.87
CA ALA A 59 -0.55 -1.44 6.90
C ALA A 59 -1.55 -2.60 6.86
N ILE A 60 -1.99 -2.99 5.65
CA ILE A 60 -2.87 -4.15 5.45
C ILE A 60 -2.16 -5.44 5.89
N SER A 61 -0.91 -5.64 5.48
CA SER A 61 -0.14 -6.85 5.84
C SER A 61 0.10 -6.99 7.34
N VAL A 62 0.30 -5.87 8.05
CA VAL A 62 0.51 -5.85 9.51
C VAL A 62 -0.78 -6.22 10.25
N SER A 63 -1.94 -5.73 9.79
CA SER A 63 -3.23 -6.11 10.38
C SER A 63 -3.54 -7.60 10.22
N SER A 64 -3.20 -8.19 9.06
CA SER A 64 -3.41 -9.62 8.78
C SER A 64 -2.61 -10.54 9.71
N ARG A 65 -1.37 -10.17 10.07
CA ARG A 65 -0.54 -11.00 10.96
C ARG A 65 -1.07 -11.05 12.39
N PHE A 66 -1.53 -9.91 12.89
CA PHE A 66 -2.07 -9.83 14.24
C PHE A 66 -3.39 -10.61 14.40
N GLU A 67 -4.24 -10.59 13.36
CA GLU A 67 -5.46 -11.41 13.34
C GLU A 67 -5.16 -12.92 13.34
N GLU A 68 -4.15 -13.36 12.61
CA GLU A 68 -3.72 -14.78 12.60
C GLU A 68 -3.14 -15.22 13.94
N GLU A 69 -2.32 -14.39 14.59
CA GLU A 69 -1.75 -14.68 15.91
C GLU A 69 -2.83 -14.80 17.01
N ILE A 70 -3.81 -13.89 17.03
CA ILE A 70 -4.92 -13.96 18.01
C ILE A 70 -5.76 -15.22 17.81
N LYS A 71 -6.02 -15.60 16.56
CA LYS A 71 -6.82 -16.77 16.25
C LYS A 71 -6.11 -18.06 16.67
N ALA A 72 -4.81 -18.16 16.44
CA ALA A 72 -3.99 -19.29 16.86
C ALA A 72 -3.96 -19.42 18.40
N GLU A 73 -3.79 -18.31 19.14
CA GLU A 73 -3.77 -18.35 20.60
C GLU A 73 -5.13 -18.78 21.21
N GLN A 74 -6.24 -18.31 20.62
CA GLN A 74 -7.58 -18.72 21.07
C GLN A 74 -7.85 -20.21 20.81
N GLU A 75 -7.43 -20.73 19.65
CA GLU A 75 -7.63 -22.14 19.30
C GLU A 75 -6.81 -23.06 20.21
N GLU A 76 -5.56 -22.69 20.51
CA GLU A 76 -4.70 -23.46 21.41
C GLU A 76 -5.24 -23.49 22.85
N ARG A 77 -5.70 -22.35 23.38
CA ARG A 77 -6.36 -22.32 24.71
C ARG A 77 -7.59 -23.22 24.76
N LYS A 78 -8.40 -23.22 23.71
CA LYS A 78 -9.62 -24.04 23.66
C LYS A 78 -9.27 -25.53 23.67
N LYS A 79 -8.27 -25.94 22.89
CA LYS A 79 -7.80 -27.33 22.81
C LYS A 79 -7.25 -27.83 24.16
N GLN A 80 -6.43 -27.01 24.83
CA GLN A 80 -5.88 -27.35 26.14
C GLN A 80 -6.97 -27.47 27.22
N ALA A 81 -8.01 -26.61 27.18
CA ALA A 81 -9.14 -26.68 28.10
C ALA A 81 -9.96 -27.97 27.90
N GLU A 82 -10.18 -28.38 26.66
CA GLU A 82 -10.87 -29.63 26.35
C GLU A 82 -10.07 -30.86 26.78
N GLU A 83 -8.76 -30.91 26.50
CA GLU A 83 -7.90 -32.00 26.98
C GLU A 83 -7.87 -32.08 28.51
N MET A 84 -7.72 -30.96 29.20
CA MET A 84 -7.74 -30.95 30.67
C MET A 84 -9.08 -31.44 31.22
N LYS A 85 -10.19 -31.06 30.59
CA LYS A 85 -11.53 -31.52 30.99
C LYS A 85 -11.68 -33.02 30.78
N GLN A 86 -11.22 -33.55 29.64
CA GLN A 86 -11.26 -34.98 29.34
C GLN A 86 -10.38 -35.78 30.32
N ARG A 87 -9.16 -35.32 30.59
CA ARG A 87 -8.25 -35.97 31.56
C ARG A 87 -8.85 -36.00 32.97
N LYS A 88 -9.46 -34.90 33.41
CA LYS A 88 -10.14 -34.83 34.71
C LYS A 88 -11.35 -35.77 34.78
N ALA A 89 -12.12 -35.87 33.70
CA ALA A 89 -13.27 -36.78 33.62
C ALA A 89 -12.83 -38.25 33.67
N ALA A 90 -11.84 -38.64 32.85
CA ALA A 90 -11.29 -39.99 32.83
C ALA A 90 -10.66 -40.38 34.18
N PHE A 91 -9.96 -39.46 34.84
CA PHE A 91 -9.42 -39.69 36.18
C PHE A 91 -10.52 -39.95 37.22
N LYS A 92 -11.61 -39.17 37.17
CA LYS A 92 -12.75 -39.34 38.08
C LYS A 92 -13.49 -40.65 37.84
N GLU A 93 -13.62 -41.07 36.57
CA GLU A 93 -14.23 -42.35 36.20
C GLU A 93 -13.40 -43.53 36.73
N LEU A 94 -12.10 -43.56 36.46
CA LEU A 94 -11.18 -44.58 36.98
C LEU A 94 -11.25 -44.66 38.51
N GLN A 95 -11.23 -43.51 39.20
CA GLN A 95 -11.34 -43.49 40.66
C GLN A 95 -12.65 -44.11 41.18
N SER A 96 -13.76 -43.94 40.45
CA SER A 96 -15.06 -44.51 40.83
C SER A 96 -15.13 -46.02 40.61
N THR A 97 -14.42 -46.58 39.62
CA THR A 97 -14.32 -48.02 39.38
C THR A 97 -13.44 -48.79 40.37
N PHE A 98 -12.55 -48.10 41.11
CA PHE A 98 -11.71 -48.71 42.14
C PHE A 98 -12.29 -48.60 43.57
N LYS A 99 -13.53 -48.11 43.71
CA LYS A 99 -14.27 -48.02 44.99
C LYS A 99 -15.33 -49.10 45.08
#